data_AF-A0A9P0IXU7-F1
#
_entry.id   AF-A0A9P0IXU7-F1
#
_cell.length_a   1.000
_cell.length_b   1.000
_cell.length_c   1.000
_cell.angle_alpha   90.00
_cell.angle_beta   90.00
_cell.angle_gamma   90.00
#
_symmetry.space_group_name_H-M   'P 1'
#
loop_
_entity.id
_entity.type
_entity.pdbx_description
1 polymer ?
#
loop_
_entity_poly.entity_id
_entity_poly.type
_entity_poly.pdbx_seq_one_letter_code
_entity_poly.pdbx_strand_id
1 'polypeptide(L)' 'MLRLILEKRKQLPDEQSVSYINEVESLCRRIDKHMSQGEIVRNIFKGLKPDILRCIGILENKTLDE' A
#
# COMPACT_ATOMS: atom_id res chain seq x y z
N MET A 1 6.31 -17.80 -4.87
CA MET A 1 6.24 -16.88 -6.02
C MET A 1 5.48 -15.60 -5.69
N LEU A 2 4.22 -15.66 -5.26
CA LEU A 2 3.40 -14.48 -4.95
C LEU A 2 4.00 -13.52 -3.90
N ARG A 3 4.65 -14.05 -2.84
CA ARG A 3 5.36 -13.22 -1.84
C ARG A 3 6.46 -12.35 -2.46
N LEU A 4 7.24 -12.91 -3.39
CA LEU A 4 8.31 -12.20 -4.07
C LEU A 4 7.77 -11.10 -5.00
N ILE A 5 6.59 -11.33 -5.60
CA ILE A 5 5.89 -10.35 -6.43
C ILE A 5 5.42 -9.19 -5.54
N LEU A 6 4.80 -9.49 -4.39
CA LEU A 6 4.36 -8.48 -3.43
C LEU A 6 5.52 -7.62 -2.93
N GLU A 7 6.67 -8.21 -2.61
CA GLU A 7 7.85 -7.47 -2.13
C GLU A 7 8.46 -6.54 -3.19
N LYS A 8 8.39 -6.91 -4.46
CA LYS A 8 8.93 -6.11 -5.57
C LYS A 8 7.92 -5.14 -6.16
N ARG A 9 6.64 -5.24 -5.78
CA ARG A 9 5.57 -4.44 -6.35
C ARG A 9 5.69 -3.01 -5.86
N LYS A 10 5.84 -2.09 -6.81
CA LYS A 10 5.80 -0.64 -6.61
C LYS A 10 4.79 -0.04 -7.57
N GLN A 11 4.10 1.01 -7.15
CA GLN A 11 3.14 1.73 -7.98
C GLN A 11 3.87 2.36 -9.16
N LEU A 12 3.41 2.09 -10.37
CA LEU A 12 4.03 2.62 -11.59
C LEU A 12 3.73 4.13 -11.77
N PRO A 13 4.59 4.90 -12.47
CA PRO A 13 4.42 6.34 -12.68
C PRO A 13 3.06 6.75 -13.25
N ASP A 14 2.50 5.96 -14.16
CA ASP A 14 1.21 6.23 -14.81
C ASP A 14 0.04 5.46 -14.18
N GLU A 15 0.32 4.61 -13.20
CA GLU A 15 -0.69 3.78 -12.57
C GLU A 15 -1.52 4.58 -11.56
N GLN A 16 -2.84 4.46 -11.70
CA GLN A 16 -3.80 4.99 -10.75
C GLN A 16 -3.67 4.27 -9.40
N SER A 17 -3.65 5.04 -8.32
CA SER A 17 -3.45 4.53 -6.96
C SER A 17 -4.50 3.50 -6.54
N VAL A 18 -5.75 3.68 -6.97
CA VAL A 18 -6.84 2.72 -6.70
C VAL A 18 -6.55 1.36 -7.35
N SER A 19 -6.05 1.35 -8.58
CA SER A 19 -5.67 0.11 -9.28
C SER A 19 -4.55 -0.62 -8.53
N TYR A 20 -3.51 0.13 -8.15
CA TYR A 20 -2.39 -0.40 -7.37
C TYR A 20 -2.84 -0.99 -6.02
N ILE A 21 -3.66 -0.26 -5.28
CA ILE A 21 -4.18 -0.69 -3.96
C ILE A 21 -4.97 -1.99 -4.10
N ASN A 22 -5.89 -2.06 -5.06
CA ASN A 22 -6.72 -3.24 -5.29
C ASN A 22 -5.88 -4.47 -5.68
N GLU A 23 -4.84 -4.27 -6.50
CA GLU A 23 -3.94 -5.35 -6.89
C GLU A 23 -3.13 -5.87 -5.70
N VAL A 24 -2.54 -4.96 -4.90
CA VAL A 24 -1.77 -5.33 -3.70
C VAL A 24 -2.66 -6.02 -2.68
N GLU A 25 -3.88 -5.52 -2.44
CA GLU A 25 -4.85 -6.17 -1.56
C GLU A 25 -5.20 -7.59 -2.06
N SER A 26 -5.49 -7.73 -3.36
CA SER A 26 -5.77 -9.03 -3.97
C SER A 26 -4.60 -10.00 -3.82
N LEU A 27 -3.37 -9.53 -4.00
CA LEU A 27 -2.15 -10.32 -3.80
C LEU A 27 -1.97 -10.73 -2.35
N CYS A 28 -2.17 -9.81 -1.39
CA CYS A 28 -2.14 -10.11 0.04
C CYS A 28 -3.15 -11.20 0.41
N ARG A 29 -4.41 -11.07 -0.04
CA ARG A 29 -5.47 -12.06 0.22
C ARG A 29 -5.22 -13.42 -0.42
N ARG A 30 -4.52 -13.45 -1.56
CA ARG A 30 -4.10 -14.69 -2.23
C ARG A 30 -2.95 -15.38 -1.49
N ILE A 31 -2.06 -14.62 -0.87
CA ILE A 31 -0.94 -15.15 -0.07
C ILE A 31 -1.45 -15.67 1.28
N ASP A 32 -2.28 -14.88 1.94
CA ASP A 32 -2.91 -15.23 3.21
C ASP A 32 -4.31 -14.60 3.28
N LYS A 33 -5.33 -15.46 3.32
CA LYS A 33 -6.74 -15.04 3.41
C LYS A 33 -7.03 -14.29 4.71
N HIS A 34 -6.30 -14.61 5.78
CA HIS A 34 -6.48 -14.06 7.12
C HIS A 34 -5.49 -12.95 7.45
N MET A 35 -4.73 -12.45 6.45
CA MET A 35 -3.82 -11.33 6.65
C MET A 35 -4.56 -10.14 7.28
N SER A 36 -3.96 -9.57 8.33
CA SER A 36 -4.54 -8.44 9.04
C SER A 36 -4.59 -7.20 8.15
N GLN A 37 -5.57 -6.33 8.39
CA GLN A 37 -5.68 -5.07 7.65
C GLN A 37 -4.43 -4.20 7.80
N GLY A 38 -3.84 -4.14 9.00
CA GLY A 38 -2.60 -3.39 9.23
C GLY A 38 -1.42 -3.90 8.39
N GLU A 39 -1.32 -5.21 8.17
CA GLU A 39 -0.27 -5.80 7.34
C GLU A 39 -0.50 -5.56 5.84
N ILE A 40 -1.75 -5.62 5.38
CA ILE A 40 -2.14 -5.25 4.01
C ILE A 40 -1.77 -3.79 3.74
N VAL A 41 -2.17 -2.88 4.65
CA VAL A 41 -1.85 -1.45 4.58
C VAL A 41 -0.34 -1.24 4.54
N ARG A 42 0.42 -1.91 5.40
CA ARG A 42 1.89 -1.81 5.39
C ARG A 42 2.49 -2.24 4.05
N ASN A 43 1.97 -3.28 3.42
CA ASN A 43 2.42 -3.72 2.09
C ASN A 43 2.06 -2.72 0.98
N ILE A 44 0.88 -2.09 1.05
CA ILE A 44 0.48 -1.02 0.13
C ILE A 44 1.45 0.16 0.25
N PHE A 45 1.69 0.64 1.47
CA PHE A 45 2.54 1.82 1.73
C PHE A 45 3.99 1.63 1.28
N LYS A 46 4.54 0.42 1.38
CA LYS A 46 5.92 0.13 0.93
C LYS A 46 6.17 0.44 -0.54
N GLY A 47 5.15 0.30 -1.39
CA GLY A 47 5.28 0.51 -2.84
C GLY A 47 4.52 1.72 -3.38
N LEU A 48 3.80 2.47 -2.54
CA LEU A 48 3.12 3.70 -2.96
C LEU A 48 4.12 4.76 -3.46
N LYS A 49 3.66 5.65 -4.34
CA LYS A 49 4.46 6.80 -4.77
C LYS A 49 4.81 7.70 -3.58
N PRO A 50 6.04 8.23 -3.52
CA PRO A 50 6.47 9.17 -2.47
C PRO A 50 5.54 10.38 -2.31
N ASP A 51 4.93 10.86 -3.40
CA ASP A 51 4.03 12.02 -3.37
C ASP A 51 2.74 11.71 -2.59
N ILE A 52 2.18 10.50 -2.79
CA ILE A 52 0.98 10.05 -2.09
C ILE A 52 1.31 9.75 -0.63
N LEU A 53 2.44 9.09 -0.38
CA LEU A 53 2.96 8.86 0.98
C LEU A 53 3.12 10.17 1.75
N ARG A 54 3.62 11.21 1.08
CA ARG A 54 3.77 12.55 1.66
C ARG A 54 2.40 13.16 1.97
N CYS A 55 1.42 13.08 1.07
CA CYS A 55 0.06 13.53 1.34
C CYS A 55 -0.56 12.82 2.56
N ILE A 56 -0.37 11.51 2.68
CA ILE A 56 -0.87 10.74 3.82
C ILE A 56 -0.14 11.12 5.12
N GLY A 57 1.19 11.22 5.12
CA GLY A 57 1.95 11.62 6.30
C GLY A 57 1.69 13.08 6.72
N ILE A 58 1.32 13.96 5.78
CA ILE A 58 0.84 15.31 6.08
C ILE A 58 -0.55 15.26 6.74
N LEU A 59 -1.44 14.37 6.29
CA LEU A 59 -2.75 14.17 6.93
C LEU A 59 -2.60 13.60 8.35
N GLU A 60 -1.66 12.67 8.56
CA GLU A 60 -1.36 12.07 9.86
C GLU A 60 -0.75 13.11 10.85
N ASN A 61 0.10 14.01 10.35
CA ASN A 61 0.65 15.13 11.14
C ASN A 61 -0.37 16.26 11.41
N LYS A 62 -1.44 16.38 10.62
CA LYS A 62 -2.50 17.38 10.86
C LYS A 62 -3.49 16.97 11.95
N THR A 63 -3.41 15.73 12.44
CA THR A 63 -4.19 15.23 13.58
C THR A 63 -3.41 15.21 14.90
N LEU A 64 -2.20 15.80 14.94
CA LEU A 64 -1.40 15.96 16.18
C LEU A 64 -1.34 17.40 16.71
N ASP A 65 -2.13 18.32 16.15
CA ASP A 65 -2.52 19.55 16.83
C ASP A 65 -3.95 19.36 17.37
N GLU A 66 -4.04 18.72 18.53
CA GLU A 66 -4.85 19.04 19.73
C GLU A 66 -4.90 17.86 20.72
#